data_AF-A0A975HTW3-F1
#
_entry.id   AF-A0A975HTW3-F1
#
_cell.length_a   1.000
_cell.length_b   1.000
_cell.length_c   1.000
_cell.angle_alpha   90.00
_cell.angle_beta   90.00
_cell.angle_gamma   90.00
#
_symmetry.space_group_name_H-M   'P 1'
#
loop_
_entity.id
_entity.type
_entity.pdbx_description
1 polymer ?
#
loop_
_entity_poly.entity_id
_entity_poly.type
_entity_poly.pdbx_seq_one_letter_code
_entity_poly.pdbx_strand_id
1 'polypeptide(L)'
;MKQRKSPPPALSQELEFPATGLGFTVWVHLPRPASVSEVRLYRHGLDRYIEANGLSRSMNPLHMLVWASDRSLTLTDQIDLLVWMVRDGRAVAVEMGPLQTQMGLPAGRDLVPTLPVRLADNTLLSMVRLYGAGHLPAEEFIEMLGGFQGPVTLH
;
A
#
# COMPACT_ATOMS: atom_id res chain seq x y z
N MET A 1 61.04 -7.68 -12.35
CA MET A 1 59.83 -7.25 -13.10
C MET A 1 58.65 -7.26 -12.13
N LYS A 2 58.18 -6.09 -11.69
CA LYS A 2 57.12 -5.96 -10.67
C LYS A 2 55.78 -5.74 -11.38
N GLN A 3 54.82 -6.65 -11.17
CA GLN A 3 53.45 -6.53 -11.68
C GLN A 3 52.74 -5.34 -11.03
N ARG A 4 52.14 -4.47 -11.85
CA ARG A 4 51.22 -3.41 -11.41
C ARG A 4 49.87 -4.05 -11.07
N LYS A 5 49.47 -4.02 -9.80
CA LYS A 5 48.10 -4.30 -9.37
C LYS A 5 47.25 -3.06 -9.66
N SER A 6 46.36 -3.16 -10.64
CA SER A 6 45.28 -2.19 -10.83
C SER A 6 44.27 -2.32 -9.69
N PRO A 7 43.75 -1.22 -9.10
CA PRO A 7 42.69 -1.30 -8.11
C PRO A 7 41.38 -1.76 -8.77
N PRO A 8 40.50 -2.48 -8.04
CA PRO A 8 39.23 -2.93 -8.57
C PRO A 8 38.28 -1.74 -8.80
N PRO A 9 37.39 -1.81 -9.82
CA PRO A 9 36.43 -0.76 -10.07
C PRO A 9 35.44 -0.66 -8.90
N ALA A 10 35.20 0.56 -8.42
CA ALA A 10 34.17 0.84 -7.44
C ALA A 10 32.82 0.39 -8.01
N LEU A 11 32.26 -0.66 -7.41
CA LEU A 11 30.93 -1.15 -7.74
C LEU A 11 29.90 -0.19 -7.17
N SER A 12 29.11 0.34 -8.11
CA SER A 12 27.74 0.79 -7.95
C SER A 12 27.54 2.00 -7.06
N GLN A 13 27.31 3.12 -7.75
CA GLN A 13 26.44 4.22 -7.34
C GLN A 13 25.58 3.81 -6.14
N GLU A 14 25.83 4.47 -5.02
CA GLU A 14 24.84 4.61 -3.96
C GLU A 14 23.52 4.93 -4.67
N LEU A 15 22.57 3.98 -4.58
CA LEU A 15 21.17 4.31 -4.77
C LEU A 15 20.88 5.38 -3.73
N GLU A 16 21.03 6.64 -4.12
CA GLU A 16 20.40 7.77 -3.46
C GLU A 16 18.90 7.51 -3.53
N PHE A 17 18.40 6.70 -2.61
CA PHE A 17 16.99 6.74 -2.26
C PHE A 17 16.76 8.18 -1.81
N PRO A 18 15.87 8.97 -2.44
CA PRO A 18 15.39 10.17 -1.78
C PRO A 18 14.65 9.69 -0.52
N ALA A 19 15.39 9.61 0.58
CA ALA A 19 14.89 9.25 1.89
C ALA A 19 14.10 10.44 2.41
N THR A 20 12.77 10.38 2.27
CA THR A 20 11.72 10.91 3.19
C THR A 20 10.37 11.07 2.48
N GLY A 21 9.87 10.03 1.82
CA GLY A 21 8.49 9.97 1.36
C GLY A 21 7.57 9.31 2.40
N LEU A 22 6.34 9.80 2.56
CA LEU A 22 5.31 9.06 3.28
C LEU A 22 4.85 7.85 2.45
N GLY A 23 4.69 6.71 3.10
CA GLY A 23 4.13 5.49 2.55
C GLY A 23 3.28 4.77 3.59
N PHE A 24 2.71 3.63 3.24
CA PHE A 24 1.84 2.88 4.14
C PHE A 24 1.82 1.39 3.85
N THR A 25 1.45 0.61 4.87
CA THR A 25 1.36 -0.85 4.75
C THR A 25 -0.07 -1.26 4.46
N VAL A 26 -0.24 -2.27 3.60
CA VAL A 26 -1.54 -2.85 3.26
C VAL A 26 -1.50 -4.36 3.46
N TRP A 27 -2.54 -4.90 4.10
CA TRP A 27 -2.81 -6.32 4.18
C TRP A 27 -4.08 -6.63 3.41
N VAL A 28 -4.02 -7.60 2.51
CA VAL A 28 -5.12 -7.93 1.62
C VAL A 28 -5.56 -9.35 1.83
N HIS A 29 -6.86 -9.52 2.01
CA HIS A 29 -7.51 -10.81 2.16
C HIS A 29 -8.38 -11.06 0.94
N LEU A 30 -8.06 -12.13 0.21
CA LEU A 30 -8.87 -12.63 -0.91
C LEU A 30 -9.88 -13.68 -0.39
N PRO A 31 -10.95 -13.99 -1.17
CA PRO A 31 -11.89 -15.05 -0.82
C PRO A 31 -11.17 -16.36 -0.47
N ARG A 32 -11.72 -17.16 0.45
CA ARG A 32 -11.17 -18.49 0.78
C ARG A 32 -12.12 -19.61 0.35
N PRO A 33 -11.65 -20.63 -0.38
CA PRO A 33 -10.32 -20.71 -1.02
C PRO A 33 -10.25 -19.82 -2.28
N ALA A 34 -9.20 -19.00 -2.42
CA ALA A 34 -8.92 -18.29 -3.67
C ALA A 34 -8.24 -19.26 -4.63
N SER A 35 -8.74 -19.38 -5.85
CA SER A 35 -8.08 -20.11 -6.91
C SER A 35 -6.76 -19.43 -7.31
N VAL A 36 -5.84 -20.21 -7.87
CA VAL A 36 -4.58 -19.68 -8.44
C VAL A 36 -4.86 -18.61 -9.49
N SER A 37 -5.95 -18.77 -10.26
CA SER A 37 -6.35 -17.80 -11.28
C SER A 37 -6.78 -16.45 -10.68
N GLU A 38 -7.52 -16.46 -9.57
CA GLU A 38 -7.95 -15.23 -8.89
C GLU A 38 -6.77 -14.50 -8.28
N VAL A 39 -5.83 -15.22 -7.66
CA VAL A 39 -4.60 -14.61 -7.12
C VAL A 39 -3.77 -13.98 -8.25
N ARG A 40 -3.66 -14.63 -9.41
CA ARG A 40 -2.96 -14.07 -10.57
C ARG A 40 -3.66 -12.83 -11.14
N LEU A 41 -4.99 -12.88 -11.28
CA LEU A 41 -5.78 -11.75 -11.75
C LEU A 41 -5.65 -10.54 -10.81
N TYR A 42 -5.72 -10.78 -9.49
CA TYR A 42 -5.50 -9.75 -8.49
C TYR A 42 -4.13 -9.11 -8.64
N ARG A 43 -3.06 -9.92 -8.70
CA ARG A 43 -1.68 -9.43 -8.87
C ARG A 43 -1.53 -8.58 -10.12
N HIS A 44 -2.01 -9.06 -11.27
CA HIS A 44 -1.94 -8.33 -12.52
C HIS A 44 -2.76 -7.03 -12.49
N GLY A 45 -3.93 -7.04 -11.85
CA GLY A 45 -4.73 -5.83 -11.63
C GLY A 45 -3.99 -4.81 -10.77
N LEU A 46 -3.41 -5.28 -9.65
CA LEU A 46 -2.67 -4.46 -8.72
C LEU A 46 -1.45 -3.83 -9.38
N ASP A 47 -0.65 -4.61 -10.13
CA ASP A 47 0.55 -4.11 -10.79
C ASP A 47 0.21 -3.00 -11.80
N ARG A 48 -0.87 -3.17 -12.58
CA ARG A 48 -1.37 -2.12 -13.47
C ARG A 48 -1.84 -0.87 -12.74
N TYR A 49 -2.53 -1.04 -11.62
CA TYR A 49 -2.97 0.10 -10.80
C TYR A 49 -1.77 0.86 -10.23
N ILE A 50 -0.81 0.15 -9.66
CA ILE A 50 0.41 0.73 -9.08
C ILE A 50 1.17 1.53 -10.13
N GLU A 51 1.40 0.95 -11.31
CA GLU A 51 2.09 1.61 -12.42
C GLU A 51 1.33 2.85 -12.92
N ALA A 52 0.02 2.73 -13.16
CA ALA A 52 -0.80 3.81 -13.68
C ALA A 52 -0.88 5.04 -12.76
N ASN A 53 -0.66 4.86 -11.45
CA ASN A 53 -0.72 5.93 -10.45
C ASN A 53 0.67 6.39 -9.96
N GLY A 54 1.75 5.96 -10.63
CA GLY A 54 3.12 6.33 -10.25
C GLY A 54 3.52 5.81 -8.87
N LEU A 55 2.91 4.70 -8.43
CA LEU A 55 3.18 4.09 -7.15
C LEU A 55 4.26 3.02 -7.29
N SER A 56 4.81 2.63 -6.15
CA SER A 56 5.71 1.50 -5.99
C SER A 56 5.23 0.66 -4.81
N ARG A 57 5.54 -0.63 -4.84
CA ARG A 57 5.18 -1.56 -3.76
C ARG A 57 6.28 -2.58 -3.47
N SER A 58 6.27 -3.12 -2.25
CA SER A 58 7.12 -4.26 -1.91
C SER A 58 6.58 -5.56 -2.56
N MET A 59 7.44 -6.59 -2.63
CA MET A 59 7.22 -7.76 -3.48
C MET A 59 5.94 -8.56 -3.17
N ASN A 60 5.52 -8.66 -1.91
CA ASN A 60 4.39 -9.50 -1.52
C ASN A 60 3.04 -8.76 -1.66
N PRO A 61 2.18 -9.11 -2.63
CA PRO A 61 0.96 -8.36 -2.92
C PRO A 61 -0.16 -8.52 -1.88
N LEU A 62 -0.04 -9.48 -0.95
CA LEU A 62 -1.02 -9.66 0.14
C LEU A 62 -0.61 -8.97 1.43
N HIS A 63 0.66 -8.55 1.54
CA HIS A 63 1.20 -7.77 2.64
C HIS A 63 2.34 -6.92 2.10
N MET A 64 2.03 -5.67 1.78
CA MET A 64 2.93 -4.79 1.05
C MET A 64 3.09 -3.42 1.71
N LEU A 65 4.26 -2.83 1.51
CA LEU A 65 4.49 -1.41 1.68
C LEU A 65 4.20 -0.74 0.35
N VAL A 66 3.49 0.39 0.34
CA VAL A 66 3.19 1.22 -0.83
C VAL A 66 3.79 2.61 -0.62
N TRP A 67 4.44 3.14 -1.67
CA TRP A 67 5.08 4.46 -1.68
C TRP A 67 5.09 5.04 -3.10
N ALA A 68 5.57 6.27 -3.26
CA ALA A 68 5.95 6.83 -4.56
C ALA A 68 7.42 7.28 -4.53
N SER A 69 8.09 7.24 -5.68
CA SER A 69 9.52 7.56 -5.78
C SER A 69 9.81 9.06 -5.86
N ASP A 70 8.83 9.86 -6.29
CA ASP A 70 8.96 11.27 -6.63
C ASP A 70 8.14 12.21 -5.72
N ARG A 71 7.31 11.65 -4.82
CA ARG A 71 6.45 12.41 -3.90
C ARG A 71 6.11 11.61 -2.64
N SER A 72 5.71 12.33 -1.59
CA SER A 72 5.04 11.72 -0.43
C SER A 72 3.61 11.31 -0.79
N LEU A 73 3.18 10.15 -0.30
CA LEU A 73 1.80 9.75 -0.42
C LEU A 73 0.89 10.55 0.51
N THR A 74 -0.33 10.77 0.05
CA THR A 74 -1.40 11.50 0.71
C THR A 74 -2.51 10.55 1.14
N LEU A 75 -3.48 11.08 1.89
CA LEU A 75 -4.65 10.30 2.28
C LEU A 75 -5.47 9.89 1.06
N THR A 76 -5.54 10.76 0.05
CA THR A 76 -6.18 10.48 -1.23
C THR A 76 -5.57 9.24 -1.89
N ASP A 77 -4.25 9.11 -1.92
CA ASP A 77 -3.58 7.93 -2.48
C ASP A 77 -3.94 6.63 -1.73
N GLN A 78 -4.06 6.71 -0.40
CA GLN A 78 -4.50 5.56 0.40
C GLN A 78 -5.93 5.15 0.06
N ILE A 79 -6.84 6.11 -0.02
CA ILE A 79 -8.26 5.85 -0.26
C ILE A 79 -8.52 5.45 -1.70
N ASP A 80 -7.82 6.03 -2.68
CA ASP A 80 -7.90 5.60 -4.08
C ASP A 80 -7.50 4.13 -4.22
N LEU A 81 -6.42 3.71 -3.55
CA LEU A 81 -5.99 2.31 -3.58
C LEU A 81 -7.01 1.41 -2.88
N LEU A 82 -7.52 1.81 -1.71
CA LEU A 82 -8.57 1.06 -1.00
C LEU A 82 -9.82 0.88 -1.88
N VAL A 83 -10.30 1.96 -2.49
CA VAL A 83 -11.45 1.98 -3.38
C VAL A 83 -11.23 1.04 -4.55
N TRP A 84 -10.05 1.08 -5.17
CA TRP A 84 -9.69 0.14 -6.22
C TRP A 84 -9.70 -1.30 -5.72
N MET A 85 -9.13 -1.61 -4.54
CA MET A 85 -9.11 -2.96 -3.99
C MET A 85 -10.51 -3.53 -3.75
N VAL A 86 -11.42 -2.67 -3.27
CA VAL A 86 -12.82 -3.02 -2.99
C VAL A 86 -13.63 -3.21 -4.27
N ARG A 87 -13.46 -2.34 -5.28
CA ARG A 87 -14.24 -2.38 -6.53
C ARG A 87 -13.71 -3.40 -7.53
N ASP A 88 -12.41 -3.38 -7.76
CA ASP A 88 -11.77 -4.06 -8.89
C ASP A 88 -10.79 -5.14 -8.42
N GLY A 89 -10.17 -4.95 -7.25
CA GLY A 89 -9.20 -5.87 -6.66
C GLY A 89 -9.81 -7.15 -6.06
N ARG A 90 -11.15 -7.27 -5.97
CA ARG A 90 -11.86 -8.45 -5.44
C ARG A 90 -11.43 -8.83 -4.01
N ALA A 91 -10.86 -7.91 -3.25
CA ALA A 91 -10.51 -8.14 -1.85
C ALA A 91 -11.81 -8.29 -1.04
N VAL A 92 -11.91 -9.34 -0.23
CA VAL A 92 -13.04 -9.48 0.73
C VAL A 92 -12.80 -8.68 1.99
N ALA A 93 -11.54 -8.36 2.26
CA ALA A 93 -11.12 -7.55 3.37
C ALA A 93 -9.76 -6.92 3.07
N VAL A 94 -9.58 -5.68 3.54
CA VAL A 94 -8.32 -4.93 3.48
C VAL A 94 -8.05 -4.39 4.87
N GLU A 95 -6.79 -4.36 5.27
CA GLU A 95 -6.34 -3.57 6.43
C GLU A 95 -5.27 -2.62 5.91
N MET A 96 -5.30 -1.36 6.33
CA MET A 96 -4.29 -0.36 5.94
C MET A 96 -3.66 0.27 7.18
N GLY A 97 -2.35 0.44 7.17
CA GLY A 97 -1.64 1.24 8.17
C GLY A 97 -1.72 2.73 7.83
N PRO A 98 -1.44 3.62 8.80
CA PRO A 98 -1.40 5.05 8.56
C PRO A 98 -0.25 5.43 7.60
N LEU A 99 -0.32 6.65 7.08
CA LEU A 99 0.83 7.27 6.41
C LEU A 99 1.96 7.42 7.43
N GLN A 100 3.11 6.87 7.09
CA GLN A 100 4.31 6.91 7.91
C GLN A 100 5.53 7.06 7.02
N THR A 101 6.64 7.52 7.59
CA THR A 101 7.92 7.57 6.87
C THR A 101 8.25 6.19 6.34
N GLN A 102 8.52 6.09 5.03
CA GLN A 102 8.85 4.83 4.39
C GLN A 102 10.22 4.32 4.88
N MET A 103 10.23 3.17 5.56
CA MET A 103 11.45 2.53 6.09
C MET A 103 11.90 1.29 5.28
N GLY A 104 11.42 1.15 4.04
CA GLY A 104 11.81 0.08 3.12
C GLY A 104 11.17 -1.31 3.37
N LEU A 105 10.49 -1.52 4.51
CA LEU A 105 9.78 -2.75 4.84
C LEU A 105 8.33 -2.48 5.26
N PRO A 106 7.38 -3.39 4.95
CA PRO A 106 6.03 -3.27 5.46
C PRO A 106 6.01 -3.46 6.98
N ALA A 107 5.17 -2.68 7.67
CA ALA A 107 4.99 -2.81 9.11
C ALA A 107 4.40 -4.18 9.49
N GLY A 108 4.71 -4.63 10.71
CA GLY A 108 3.99 -5.75 11.34
C GLY A 108 2.58 -5.32 11.73
N ARG A 109 1.61 -6.24 11.63
CA ARG A 109 0.19 -5.94 11.90
C ARG A 109 -0.05 -5.40 13.32
N ASP A 110 0.68 -5.92 14.30
CA ASP A 110 0.52 -5.56 15.71
C ASP A 110 1.38 -4.36 16.13
N LEU A 111 2.12 -3.77 15.19
CA LEU A 111 3.07 -2.67 15.47
C LEU A 111 2.51 -1.29 15.12
N VAL A 112 1.43 -1.23 14.34
CA VAL A 112 0.82 0.02 13.88
C VAL A 112 -0.69 -0.05 14.01
N PRO A 113 -1.37 1.09 14.25
CA PRO A 113 -2.80 1.18 14.05
C PRO A 113 -3.18 0.74 12.64
N THR A 114 -4.33 0.09 12.49
CA THR A 114 -4.85 -0.37 11.20
C THR A 114 -6.26 0.12 10.98
N LEU A 115 -6.59 0.46 9.74
CA LEU A 115 -7.95 0.73 9.28
C LEU A 115 -8.50 -0.57 8.70
N PRO A 116 -9.32 -1.34 9.45
CA PRO A 116 -9.92 -2.55 8.92
C PRO A 116 -11.11 -2.19 8.02
N VAL A 117 -11.12 -2.79 6.83
CA VAL A 117 -12.22 -2.68 5.87
C VAL A 117 -12.67 -4.07 5.47
N ARG A 118 -13.97 -4.33 5.52
CA ARG A 118 -14.58 -5.61 5.17
C ARG A 118 -15.66 -5.38 4.11
N LEU A 119 -15.65 -6.19 3.05
CA LEU A 119 -16.63 -6.06 1.96
C LEU A 119 -18.06 -6.40 2.41
N ALA A 120 -18.21 -7.14 3.51
CA ALA A 120 -19.51 -7.45 4.10
C ALA A 120 -20.22 -6.21 4.69
N ASP A 121 -19.51 -5.09 4.87
CA ASP A 121 -20.09 -3.85 5.36
C ASP A 121 -20.87 -3.16 4.23
N ASN A 122 -22.20 -3.28 4.26
CA ASN A 122 -23.08 -2.72 3.22
C ASN A 122 -22.93 -1.21 3.03
N THR A 123 -22.45 -0.48 4.04
CA THR A 123 -22.18 0.97 3.98
C THR A 123 -20.97 1.30 3.10
N LEU A 124 -19.99 0.39 2.99
CA LEU A 124 -18.74 0.60 2.25
C LEU A 124 -18.99 0.88 0.77
N LEU A 125 -19.91 0.13 0.14
CA LEU A 125 -20.23 0.33 -1.28
C LEU A 125 -20.83 1.70 -1.56
N SER A 126 -21.65 2.22 -0.64
CA SER A 126 -22.21 3.58 -0.75
C SER A 126 -21.13 4.63 -0.59
N MET A 127 -20.23 4.47 0.39
CA MET A 127 -19.10 5.38 0.60
C MET A 127 -18.18 5.42 -0.61
N VAL A 128 -17.83 4.25 -1.16
CA VAL A 128 -17.01 4.13 -2.37
C VAL A 128 -17.64 4.85 -3.58
N ARG A 129 -18.96 4.80 -3.72
CA ARG A 129 -19.69 5.53 -4.78
C ARG A 129 -19.64 7.05 -4.56
N LEU A 130 -19.88 7.50 -3.33
CA LEU A 130 -19.84 8.93 -2.98
C LEU A 130 -18.43 9.52 -3.17
N TYR A 131 -17.41 8.77 -2.74
CA TYR A 131 -16.01 9.14 -2.95
C TYR A 131 -15.67 9.26 -4.42
N GLY A 132 -16.00 8.25 -5.24
CA GLY A 132 -15.76 8.27 -6.67
C GLY A 132 -16.55 9.35 -7.43
N ALA A 133 -17.64 9.87 -6.85
CA ALA A 133 -18.39 11.00 -7.38
C ALA A 133 -17.88 12.37 -6.89
N GLY A 134 -16.85 12.40 -6.05
CA GLY A 134 -16.30 13.63 -5.46
C GLY A 134 -17.17 14.26 -4.36
N HIS A 135 -18.12 13.50 -3.81
CA HIS A 135 -19.03 13.95 -2.75
C HIS A 135 -18.59 13.56 -1.34
N LEU A 136 -17.50 12.81 -1.22
CA LEU A 136 -16.94 12.37 0.06
C LEU A 136 -15.41 12.53 0.01
N PRO A 137 -14.81 13.46 0.79
CA PRO A 137 -13.36 13.61 0.84
C PRO A 137 -12.69 12.42 1.55
N ALA A 138 -11.37 12.26 1.37
CA ALA A 138 -10.63 11.12 1.89
C ALA A 138 -10.61 11.07 3.43
N GLU A 139 -10.58 12.23 4.07
CA GLU A 139 -10.59 12.39 5.53
C GLU A 139 -11.90 11.87 6.12
N GLU A 140 -13.03 12.37 5.59
CA GLU A 140 -14.37 11.95 6.02
C GLU A 140 -14.60 10.46 5.70
N PHE A 141 -14.03 9.95 4.61
CA PHE A 141 -14.06 8.51 4.29
C PHE A 141 -13.46 7.67 5.42
N ILE A 142 -12.30 8.05 5.96
CA ILE A 142 -11.64 7.32 7.04
C ILE A 142 -12.41 7.46 8.36
N GLU A 143 -12.91 8.65 8.66
CA GLU A 143 -13.72 8.90 9.85
C GLU A 143 -14.98 8.04 9.85
N MET A 144 -15.67 7.94 8.71
CA MET A 144 -16.84 7.08 8.54
C MET A 144 -16.51 5.59 8.63
N LEU A 145 -15.28 5.17 8.31
CA LEU A 145 -14.79 3.81 8.56
C LEU A 145 -14.40 3.57 10.02
N GLY A 146 -14.48 4.58 10.89
CA GLY A 146 -14.15 4.49 12.31
C GLY A 146 -12.68 4.75 12.65
N GLY A 147 -11.89 5.27 11.70
CA GLY A 147 -10.49 5.63 11.91
C GLY A 147 -9.54 4.43 12.06
N PHE A 148 -8.26 4.73 12.28
CA PHE A 148 -7.25 3.70 12.53
C PHE A 148 -7.38 3.15 13.97
N GLN A 149 -7.44 1.82 14.07
CA GLN A 149 -7.64 1.07 15.31
C GLN A 149 -6.36 0.33 15.70
N GLY A 150 -5.97 0.40 16.97
CA GLY A 150 -4.91 -0.44 17.53
C GLY A 150 -3.87 0.31 18.35
N PRO A 151 -3.00 -0.43 19.07
CA PRO A 151 -1.98 0.15 19.92
C PRO A 151 -0.86 0.80 19.09
N VAL A 152 -0.44 2.01 19.49
CA VAL A 152 0.83 2.59 19.03
C VAL A 152 1.91 2.12 20.01
N THR A 153 2.73 1.16 19.58
CA THR A 153 3.91 0.79 20.37
C THR A 153 5.02 1.78 20.00
N LEU A 154 5.18 2.82 20.82
CA LEU A 154 6.34 3.71 20.71
C LEU A 154 7.58 2.93 21.15
N HIS A 155 8.51 2.72 20.22
CA HIS A 155 9.87 2.27 20.53
C HIS A 155 10.78 3.47 20.76
#